data_AF-A0A913Z7F3-F1
#
_entry.id   AF-A0A913Z7F3-F1
#
_cell.length_a   1.000
_cell.length_b   1.000
_cell.length_c   1.000
_cell.angle_alpha   90.00
_cell.angle_beta   90.00
_cell.angle_gamma   90.00
#
_symmetry.space_group_name_H-M   'P 1'
#
loop_
_entity.id
_entity.type
_entity.pdbx_description
1 polymer ?
#
loop_
_entity_poly.entity_id
_entity_poly.type
_entity_poly.pdbx_seq_one_letter_code
_entity_poly.pdbx_strand_id
1 'polypeptide(L)'
;MEWLMASLIAGSVMTVLAALVSSQDVCIVGSMIGIVPGGLPHWFLPHDDPCKCTAIRLGGMTLQPPSYQRGSPYNLTSLILSEDVNAIRAFFKCRASTTSDIARCESPVPLGLEDGSILNSQITASSQVSEHHGPSHARLNNGNGYWTPLTNAGSWIEVNLAENAMVTGVIIQGSPFDDGAFVTACKIGYRASTSPTSDYQYVNAANGEPMMFQSQTTDAKAAVTVAFPETIEATVIRIEPLAWHIGVGLRFELLGCYN
;
A
#
# COMPACT_ATOMS: atom_id res chain seq x y z
N MET A 1 -21.15 -1.60 -9.24
CA MET A 1 -21.76 -2.65 -8.40
C MET A 1 -22.76 -3.39 -9.26
N GLU A 2 -22.34 -4.53 -9.81
CA GLU A 2 -23.25 -5.49 -10.41
C GLU A 2 -22.89 -6.86 -9.88
N TRP A 3 -23.91 -7.56 -9.39
CA TRP A 3 -23.82 -8.92 -8.88
C TRP A 3 -24.28 -9.87 -9.98
N LEU A 4 -23.47 -10.88 -10.32
CA LEU A 4 -23.95 -12.04 -11.06
C LEU A 4 -24.09 -13.20 -10.07
N MET A 5 -25.33 -13.45 -9.66
CA MET A 5 -25.71 -14.63 -8.87
C MET A 5 -25.97 -15.80 -9.83
N ALA A 6 -25.07 -16.78 -9.85
CA ALA A 6 -25.37 -18.09 -10.41
C ALA A 6 -25.57 -19.08 -9.26
N SER A 7 -26.78 -19.61 -9.14
CA SER A 7 -27.14 -20.67 -8.21
C SER A 7 -27.06 -22.02 -8.92
N LEU A 8 -26.30 -22.95 -8.37
CA LEU A 8 -26.42 -24.39 -8.65
C LEU A 8 -26.60 -25.10 -7.31
N ILE A 9 -27.78 -25.69 -7.13
CA ILE A 9 -28.13 -26.51 -5.96
C ILE A 9 -27.76 -27.96 -6.28
N ALA A 10 -26.79 -28.50 -5.54
CA ALA A 10 -26.77 -29.93 -5.17
C ALA A 10 -25.82 -30.12 -3.97
N GLY A 11 -26.38 -30.52 -2.82
CA GLY A 11 -25.63 -31.15 -1.72
C GLY A 11 -24.75 -30.27 -0.84
N SER A 12 -25.35 -29.70 0.21
CA SER A 12 -24.77 -29.52 1.55
C SER A 12 -23.31 -29.05 1.70
N VAL A 13 -22.95 -27.82 1.30
CA VAL A 13 -22.23 -26.80 2.10
C VAL A 13 -22.35 -25.47 1.34
N MET A 14 -23.04 -24.49 1.92
CA MET A 14 -23.05 -23.12 1.39
C MET A 14 -21.73 -22.45 1.82
N THR A 15 -20.81 -22.25 0.88
CA THR A 15 -19.61 -21.44 1.15
C THR A 15 -19.65 -20.22 0.24
N VAL A 16 -20.07 -19.09 0.80
CA VAL A 16 -19.84 -17.78 0.18
C VAL A 16 -18.37 -17.45 0.43
N LEU A 17 -17.57 -17.35 -0.62
CA LEU A 17 -16.20 -16.88 -0.53
C LEU A 17 -16.13 -15.47 -1.14
N ALA A 18 -15.98 -14.47 -0.27
CA ALA A 18 -15.48 -13.16 -0.66
C ALA A 18 -14.05 -13.06 -0.13
N ALA A 19 -13.06 -13.00 -1.02
CA ALA A 19 -11.71 -12.63 -0.66
C ALA A 19 -11.42 -11.26 -1.26
N LEU A 20 -11.44 -10.24 -0.41
CA LEU A 20 -10.82 -8.94 -0.69
C LEU A 20 -9.32 -9.16 -0.78
N VAL A 21 -8.76 -9.14 -1.98
CA VAL A 21 -7.31 -9.01 -2.16
C VAL A 21 -7.02 -7.51 -2.18
N SER A 22 -6.78 -6.95 -1.00
CA SER A 22 -6.04 -5.69 -0.88
C SER A 22 -4.58 -6.00 -1.20
N SER A 23 -4.00 -5.23 -2.12
CA SER A 23 -2.62 -4.66 -2.19
C SER A 23 -1.46 -5.09 -1.27
N GLN A 24 -1.65 -5.90 -0.25
CA GLN A 24 -0.63 -6.38 0.64
C GLN A 24 0.12 -7.56 -0.01
N ASP A 25 1.43 -7.67 0.23
CA ASP A 25 2.23 -8.87 -0.02
C ASP A 25 1.77 -10.01 0.91
N VAL A 26 0.58 -10.54 0.67
CA VAL A 26 -0.05 -11.62 1.44
C VAL A 26 0.60 -12.94 1.05
N CYS A 27 1.26 -13.58 2.01
CA CYS A 27 2.15 -14.71 1.73
C CYS A 27 1.51 -16.10 1.85
N ILE A 28 0.18 -16.25 1.84
CA ILE A 28 -0.42 -17.59 1.83
C ILE A 28 -1.49 -17.76 0.75
N VAL A 29 -1.31 -18.85 -0.02
CA VAL A 29 -2.37 -19.61 -0.69
C VAL A 29 -2.13 -21.08 -0.33
N GLY A 30 -3.09 -21.74 0.34
CA GLY A 30 -2.97 -23.13 0.75
C GLY A 30 -4.21 -23.95 0.41
N SER A 31 -4.01 -25.15 -0.16
CA SER A 31 -5.01 -26.19 -0.36
C SER A 31 -4.47 -27.52 0.14
N MET A 32 -5.24 -28.24 0.95
CA MET A 32 -4.93 -29.57 1.45
C MET A 32 -5.70 -30.60 0.61
N ILE A 33 -5.05 -31.51 -0.11
CA ILE A 33 -5.51 -32.91 -0.26
C ILE A 33 -4.30 -33.81 -0.52
N GLY A 34 -3.87 -34.54 0.51
CA GLY A 34 -2.96 -35.67 0.42
C GLY A 34 -3.43 -36.75 1.37
N ILE A 35 -4.15 -37.74 0.83
CA ILE A 35 -4.76 -38.86 1.56
C ILE A 35 -3.64 -39.77 2.09
N VAL A 36 -3.08 -39.44 3.26
CA VAL A 36 -2.27 -40.39 4.03
C VAL A 36 -2.76 -40.33 5.48
N PRO A 37 -3.32 -41.43 6.02
CA PRO A 37 -3.68 -41.48 7.44
C PRO A 37 -2.44 -41.23 8.29
N GLY A 38 -2.39 -40.08 8.98
CA GLY A 38 -1.27 -39.67 9.84
C GLY A 38 -0.31 -38.63 9.25
N GLY A 39 -0.54 -38.12 8.03
CA GLY A 39 0.24 -37.01 7.47
C GLY A 39 -0.09 -35.67 8.13
N LEU A 40 0.93 -34.87 8.47
CA LEU A 40 0.72 -33.48 8.90
C LEU A 40 0.34 -32.61 7.69
N PRO A 41 -0.53 -31.60 7.86
CA PRO A 41 -0.81 -30.64 6.80
C PRO A 41 0.44 -29.84 6.47
N HIS A 42 0.80 -29.80 5.19
CA HIS A 42 1.91 -28.99 4.70
C HIS A 42 1.37 -27.73 4.03
N TRP A 43 1.89 -26.58 4.43
CA TRP A 43 1.55 -25.27 3.88
C TRP A 43 2.70 -24.77 3.02
N PHE A 44 2.37 -23.99 1.99
CA PHE A 44 3.34 -23.45 1.03
C PHE A 44 3.25 -21.93 0.97
N LEU A 45 4.39 -21.27 0.80
CA LEU A 45 4.48 -19.82 0.57
C LEU A 45 4.67 -19.57 -0.93
N PRO A 46 3.88 -18.69 -1.55
CA PRO A 46 4.02 -18.36 -2.98
C PRO A 46 5.11 -17.32 -3.25
N HIS A 47 5.71 -16.70 -2.23
CA HIS A 47 6.67 -15.61 -2.38
C HIS A 47 8.13 -16.11 -2.23
N ASP A 48 9.02 -15.70 -3.14
CA ASP A 48 10.43 -16.13 -3.20
C ASP A 48 11.27 -15.69 -1.98
N ASP A 49 10.83 -14.63 -1.30
CA ASP A 49 11.45 -14.10 -0.08
C ASP A 49 10.41 -13.94 1.05
N PRO A 50 10.37 -14.83 2.05
CA PRO A 50 9.35 -14.80 3.11
C PRO A 50 9.49 -13.59 4.05
N CYS A 51 10.56 -12.81 3.95
CA CYS A 51 10.76 -11.60 4.76
C CYS A 51 10.03 -10.37 4.22
N LYS A 52 9.49 -10.43 3.00
CA LYS A 52 8.64 -9.37 2.44
C LYS A 52 7.16 -9.51 2.83
N CYS A 53 6.80 -10.61 3.49
CA CYS A 53 5.44 -10.89 3.88
C CYS A 53 4.91 -9.87 4.90
N THR A 54 3.81 -9.21 4.57
CA THR A 54 3.14 -8.25 5.47
C THR A 54 1.93 -8.85 6.17
N ALA A 55 1.35 -9.93 5.63
CA ALA A 55 0.25 -10.66 6.26
C ALA A 55 0.26 -12.16 5.91
N ILE A 56 -0.29 -12.97 6.81
CA ILE A 56 -0.42 -14.43 6.65
C ILE A 56 -1.91 -14.81 6.83
N ARG A 57 -2.56 -15.28 5.75
CA ARG A 57 -4.03 -15.53 5.72
C ARG A 57 -4.41 -16.84 5.02
N LEU A 58 -5.48 -17.50 5.46
CA LEU A 58 -5.98 -18.72 4.81
C LEU A 58 -6.94 -18.41 3.66
N GLY A 59 -6.57 -18.81 2.44
CA GLY A 59 -7.41 -18.68 1.23
C GLY A 59 -7.53 -20.00 0.47
N GLY A 60 -8.73 -20.58 0.45
CA GLY A 60 -9.04 -21.88 -0.14
C GLY A 60 -9.30 -21.83 -1.64
N MET A 61 -8.23 -21.87 -2.45
CA MET A 61 -8.31 -22.03 -3.90
C MET A 61 -7.67 -23.34 -4.35
N THR A 62 -8.33 -24.04 -5.27
CA THR A 62 -7.80 -25.25 -5.92
C THR A 62 -7.06 -24.85 -7.19
N LEU A 63 -5.75 -25.10 -7.26
CA LEU A 63 -4.96 -24.95 -8.49
C LEU A 63 -4.95 -26.27 -9.25
N GLN A 64 -5.29 -26.23 -10.54
CA GLN A 64 -5.12 -27.37 -11.46
C GLN A 64 -3.78 -27.29 -12.21
N PRO A 65 -3.20 -28.44 -12.62
CA PRO A 65 -1.80 -28.54 -13.01
C PRO A 65 -1.60 -28.09 -14.46
N PRO A 66 -1.13 -26.85 -14.64
CA PRO A 66 0.23 -26.63 -15.17
C PRO A 66 1.05 -25.55 -14.41
N SER A 67 0.54 -25.01 -13.31
CA SER A 67 1.09 -23.80 -12.67
C SER A 67 2.21 -24.09 -11.64
N TYR A 68 3.44 -23.91 -12.12
CA TYR A 68 4.64 -23.45 -11.41
C TYR A 68 5.29 -24.37 -10.35
N GLN A 69 6.38 -25.00 -10.79
CA GLN A 69 7.54 -25.27 -9.95
C GLN A 69 8.62 -24.22 -10.27
N ARG A 70 8.90 -23.30 -9.33
CA ARG A 70 10.26 -22.88 -9.00
C ARG A 70 10.26 -22.11 -7.68
N GLY A 71 10.77 -22.76 -6.63
CA GLY A 71 10.96 -22.19 -5.30
C GLY A 71 11.02 -23.33 -4.27
N SER A 72 12.05 -23.36 -3.42
CA SER A 72 12.12 -24.36 -2.33
C SER A 72 10.95 -24.11 -1.37
N PRO A 73 10.03 -25.07 -1.19
CA PRO A 73 8.86 -24.85 -0.35
C PRO A 73 9.30 -24.69 1.11
N TYR A 74 8.96 -23.55 1.72
CA TYR A 74 9.02 -23.42 3.17
C TYR A 74 7.96 -24.34 3.78
N ASN A 75 8.41 -25.40 4.44
CA ASN A 75 7.52 -26.38 5.03
C ASN A 75 7.12 -25.92 6.44
N LEU A 76 5.92 -25.35 6.56
CA LEU A 76 5.38 -24.95 7.87
C LEU A 76 4.64 -26.13 8.49
N THR A 77 5.05 -26.52 9.70
CA THR A 77 4.39 -27.58 10.48
C THR A 77 3.26 -27.06 11.36
N SER A 78 3.17 -25.74 11.55
CA SER A 78 2.11 -25.06 12.28
C SER A 78 1.53 -23.90 11.48
N LEU A 79 0.20 -23.74 11.59
CA LEU A 79 -0.51 -22.60 11.02
C LEU A 79 -0.35 -21.41 11.96
N ILE A 80 0.16 -20.30 11.44
CA ILE A 80 0.17 -19.01 12.14
C ILE A 80 -0.68 -18.04 11.33
N LEU A 81 -1.66 -17.43 11.97
CA LEU A 81 -2.41 -16.30 11.42
C LEU A 81 -1.93 -15.06 12.15
N SER A 82 -1.27 -14.17 11.42
CA SER A 82 -0.76 -12.91 11.97
C SER A 82 -0.84 -11.83 10.91
N GLU A 83 -1.24 -10.65 11.36
CA GLU A 83 -1.15 -9.39 10.61
C GLU A 83 -0.08 -8.47 11.23
N ASP A 84 0.56 -8.91 12.31
CA ASP A 84 1.72 -8.24 12.89
C ASP A 84 2.98 -8.62 12.10
N VAL A 85 3.53 -7.63 11.39
CA VAL A 85 4.75 -7.74 10.57
C VAL A 85 5.96 -8.19 11.39
N ASN A 86 6.07 -7.79 12.66
CA ASN A 86 7.20 -8.16 13.52
C ASN A 86 7.09 -9.64 13.94
N ALA A 87 5.89 -10.11 14.25
CA ALA A 87 5.64 -11.51 14.53
C ALA A 87 5.91 -12.40 13.30
N ILE A 88 5.53 -11.94 12.10
CA ILE A 88 5.81 -12.62 10.82
C ILE A 88 7.32 -12.69 10.54
N ARG A 89 8.03 -11.58 10.66
CA ARG A 89 9.49 -11.52 10.49
C ARG A 89 10.22 -12.40 11.49
N ALA A 90 9.80 -12.37 12.76
CA ALA A 90 10.37 -13.22 13.80
C ALA A 90 10.19 -14.71 13.49
N PHE A 91 9.01 -15.10 12.98
CA PHE A 91 8.72 -16.47 12.60
C PHE A 91 9.64 -16.99 11.49
N PHE A 92 9.86 -16.19 10.44
CA PHE A 92 10.76 -16.54 9.35
C PHE A 92 12.25 -16.31 9.66
N LYS A 93 12.59 -15.94 10.91
CA LYS A 93 13.95 -15.57 11.33
C LYS A 93 14.56 -14.50 10.43
N CYS A 94 13.71 -13.59 9.95
CA CYS A 94 14.16 -12.43 9.21
C CYS A 94 15.04 -11.58 10.11
N ARG A 95 16.08 -10.98 9.53
CA ARG A 95 16.91 -10.02 10.26
C ARG A 95 15.99 -8.88 10.72
N ALA A 96 15.90 -8.69 12.04
CA ALA A 96 15.27 -7.51 12.60
C ALA A 96 16.04 -6.28 12.10
N SER A 97 15.31 -5.25 11.66
CA SER A 97 15.92 -3.95 11.40
C SER A 97 16.60 -3.50 12.69
N THR A 98 17.92 -3.34 12.67
CA THR A 98 18.65 -2.89 13.86
C THR A 98 18.33 -1.42 14.13
N THR A 99 18.59 -0.92 15.34
CA THR A 99 18.47 0.51 15.65
C THR A 99 19.30 1.39 14.72
N SER A 100 20.40 0.87 14.16
CA SER A 100 21.20 1.54 13.13
C SER A 100 20.52 1.54 11.74
N ASP A 101 19.75 0.51 11.43
CA ASP A 101 19.04 0.37 10.15
C ASP A 101 17.77 1.24 10.16
N ILE A 102 17.11 1.39 11.32
CA ILE A 102 16.02 2.36 11.55
C ILE A 102 16.57 3.78 11.47
N ALA A 103 17.71 4.07 12.11
CA ALA A 103 18.37 5.37 12.05
C ALA A 103 18.84 5.78 10.63
N ARG A 104 18.87 4.85 9.67
CA ARG A 104 19.17 5.11 8.25
C ARG A 104 18.02 4.80 7.30
N CYS A 105 16.87 4.41 7.84
CA CYS A 105 15.71 3.91 7.11
C CYS A 105 16.05 2.95 5.96
N GLU A 106 16.94 1.98 6.22
CA GLU A 106 17.40 1.01 5.21
C GLU A 106 16.30 0.00 4.81
N SER A 107 15.23 -0.09 5.60
CA SER A 107 14.05 -0.94 5.34
C SER A 107 12.76 -0.14 5.55
N PRO A 108 12.37 0.72 4.59
CA PRO A 108 11.18 1.55 4.73
C PRO A 108 9.90 0.73 4.77
N VAL A 109 8.94 1.21 5.55
CA VAL A 109 7.60 0.64 5.73
C VAL A 109 6.52 1.69 5.43
N PRO A 110 5.27 1.28 5.16
CA PRO A 110 4.13 2.20 5.15
C PRO A 110 4.04 3.02 6.44
N LEU A 111 3.80 4.32 6.33
CA LEU A 111 3.73 5.23 7.48
C LEU A 111 2.32 5.36 8.07
N GLY A 112 1.29 4.83 7.41
CA GLY A 112 0.01 4.59 8.08
C GLY A 112 -1.23 5.17 7.41
N LEU A 113 -1.17 5.53 6.13
CA LEU A 113 -2.36 5.97 5.41
C LEU A 113 -3.30 4.80 5.15
N GLU A 114 -2.78 3.68 4.66
CA GLU A 114 -3.57 2.48 4.33
C GLU A 114 -4.11 1.79 5.59
N ASP A 115 -3.31 1.66 6.64
CA ASP A 115 -3.68 0.95 7.86
C ASP A 115 -4.54 1.77 8.84
N GLY A 116 -4.62 3.08 8.63
CA GLY A 116 -5.43 3.99 9.44
C GLY A 116 -4.74 4.56 10.69
N SER A 117 -3.47 4.25 10.94
CA SER A 117 -2.72 4.80 12.08
C SER A 117 -2.48 6.31 11.96
N ILE A 118 -2.33 6.83 10.74
CA ILE A 118 -2.47 8.27 10.47
C ILE A 118 -3.97 8.60 10.52
N LEU A 119 -4.37 9.50 11.42
CA LEU A 119 -5.78 9.85 11.65
C LEU A 119 -6.37 10.73 10.53
N ASN A 120 -7.68 10.72 10.37
CA ASN A 120 -8.35 11.57 9.36
C ASN A 120 -8.06 13.07 9.57
N SER A 121 -7.93 13.51 10.82
CA SER A 121 -7.59 14.91 11.16
C SER A 121 -6.17 15.30 10.75
N GLN A 122 -5.31 14.33 10.45
CA GLN A 122 -3.95 14.56 9.98
C GLN A 122 -3.87 14.71 8.46
N ILE A 123 -4.96 14.48 7.73
CA ILE A 123 -4.99 14.54 6.27
C ILE A 123 -5.85 15.74 5.86
N THR A 124 -5.25 16.70 5.18
CA THR A 124 -5.90 17.94 4.74
C THR A 124 -5.65 18.17 3.26
N ALA A 125 -6.51 18.93 2.59
CA ALA A 125 -6.35 19.24 1.17
C ALA A 125 -6.78 20.67 0.87
N SER A 126 -6.37 21.17 -0.30
CA SER A 126 -6.75 22.49 -0.81
C SER A 126 -8.26 22.65 -0.95
N SER A 127 -8.95 21.58 -1.37
CA SER A 127 -10.39 21.53 -1.58
C SER A 127 -10.84 20.08 -1.79
N GLN A 128 -12.15 19.86 -1.80
CA GLN A 128 -12.78 18.58 -2.13
C GLN A 128 -14.04 18.84 -2.95
N VAL A 129 -14.34 18.00 -3.94
CA VAL A 129 -15.57 18.16 -4.75
C VAL A 129 -16.83 17.79 -3.95
N SER A 130 -16.71 16.90 -2.97
CA SER A 130 -17.80 16.49 -2.07
C SER A 130 -17.24 15.85 -0.81
N GLU A 131 -18.11 15.59 0.17
CA GLU A 131 -17.74 14.86 1.39
C GLU A 131 -17.22 13.44 1.11
N HIS A 132 -17.69 12.78 0.05
CA HIS A 132 -17.26 11.43 -0.35
C HIS A 132 -15.92 11.39 -1.10
N HIS A 133 -15.34 12.56 -1.40
CA HIS A 133 -14.05 12.69 -2.06
C HIS A 133 -13.09 13.60 -1.28
N GLY A 134 -13.29 13.68 0.04
CA GLY A 134 -12.44 14.43 0.94
C GLY A 134 -11.04 13.82 1.11
N PRO A 135 -10.15 14.52 1.82
CA PRO A 135 -8.75 14.10 2.00
C PRO A 135 -8.59 12.73 2.67
N SER A 136 -9.47 12.38 3.62
CA SER A 136 -9.46 11.05 4.27
C SER A 136 -9.72 9.89 3.30
N HIS A 137 -10.33 10.17 2.14
CA HIS A 137 -10.56 9.16 1.11
C HIS A 137 -9.30 8.86 0.28
N ALA A 138 -8.23 9.66 0.41
CA ALA A 138 -6.98 9.51 -0.33
C ALA A 138 -6.05 8.39 0.20
N ARG A 139 -6.51 7.55 1.12
CA ARG A 139 -5.70 6.43 1.61
C ARG A 139 -5.50 5.39 0.49
N LEU A 140 -4.32 4.80 0.42
CA LEU A 140 -4.05 3.71 -0.53
C LEU A 140 -5.07 2.57 -0.34
N ASN A 141 -5.55 1.99 -1.44
CA ASN A 141 -6.48 0.84 -1.43
C ASN A 141 -7.77 1.02 -0.62
N ASN A 142 -8.23 2.25 -0.48
CA ASN A 142 -9.43 2.61 0.28
C ASN A 142 -10.75 2.25 -0.43
N GLY A 143 -10.89 1.02 -0.93
CA GLY A 143 -12.08 0.53 -1.64
C GLY A 143 -12.51 1.48 -2.77
N ASN A 144 -13.70 2.06 -2.62
CA ASN A 144 -14.28 3.02 -3.57
C ASN A 144 -13.90 4.49 -3.30
N GLY A 145 -13.17 4.77 -2.22
CA GLY A 145 -12.75 6.12 -1.83
C GLY A 145 -11.51 6.60 -2.60
N TYR A 146 -11.48 7.88 -2.94
CA TYR A 146 -10.31 8.61 -3.44
C TYR A 146 -10.54 10.10 -3.20
N TRP A 147 -9.46 10.87 -3.09
CA TRP A 147 -9.57 12.33 -3.04
C TRP A 147 -9.66 12.90 -4.46
N THR A 148 -10.53 13.90 -4.62
CA THR A 148 -10.53 14.76 -5.82
C THR A 148 -10.82 16.21 -5.40
N PRO A 149 -9.97 17.17 -5.83
CA PRO A 149 -10.15 18.58 -5.51
C PRO A 149 -11.32 19.18 -6.30
N LEU A 150 -11.80 20.34 -5.86
CA LEU A 150 -12.79 21.12 -6.61
C LEU A 150 -12.20 21.67 -7.93
N THR A 151 -10.92 22.04 -7.90
CA THR A 151 -10.16 22.53 -9.05
C THR A 151 -8.87 21.72 -9.15
N ASN A 152 -8.59 21.15 -10.33
CA ASN A 152 -7.40 20.30 -10.52
C ASN A 152 -6.08 21.11 -10.40
N ALA A 153 -5.96 22.21 -11.14
CA ALA A 153 -4.74 23.00 -11.17
C ALA A 153 -4.49 23.74 -9.84
N GLY A 154 -3.26 23.67 -9.32
CA GLY A 154 -2.89 24.28 -8.05
C GLY A 154 -3.49 23.58 -6.83
N SER A 155 -4.08 22.39 -7.01
CA SER A 155 -4.55 21.57 -5.89
C SER A 155 -3.38 20.97 -5.12
N TRP A 156 -3.64 20.62 -3.87
CA TRP A 156 -2.69 19.90 -3.04
C TRP A 156 -3.42 19.06 -1.99
N ILE A 157 -2.76 17.99 -1.55
CA ILE A 157 -3.15 17.20 -0.39
C ILE A 157 -1.94 17.02 0.51
N GLU A 158 -2.17 16.99 1.81
CA GLU A 158 -1.13 17.08 2.83
C GLU A 158 -1.43 16.14 3.98
N VAL A 159 -0.35 15.56 4.51
CA VAL A 159 -0.36 14.69 5.69
C VAL A 159 0.55 15.28 6.75
N ASN A 160 0.01 15.47 7.94
CA ASN A 160 0.76 15.78 9.15
C ASN A 160 1.09 14.46 9.87
N LEU A 161 2.36 14.08 9.90
CA LEU A 161 2.85 12.85 10.52
C LEU A 161 2.87 12.88 12.05
N ALA A 162 2.54 14.03 12.65
CA ALA A 162 2.56 14.35 14.09
C ALA A 162 3.96 14.32 14.73
N GLU A 163 4.80 13.38 14.33
CA GLU A 163 6.19 13.22 14.73
C GLU A 163 7.10 13.30 13.51
N ASN A 164 8.40 13.50 13.75
CA ASN A 164 9.35 13.57 12.67
C ASN A 164 9.63 12.17 12.13
N ALA A 165 9.46 11.98 10.82
CA ALA A 165 9.73 10.72 10.16
C ALA A 165 10.76 10.91 9.06
N MET A 166 11.56 9.87 8.84
CA MET A 166 12.35 9.73 7.63
C MET A 166 11.46 9.18 6.52
N VAL A 167 11.26 9.95 5.45
CA VAL A 167 10.43 9.57 4.31
C VAL A 167 11.34 9.28 3.13
N THR A 168 11.18 8.08 2.56
CA THR A 168 12.01 7.55 1.48
C THR A 168 11.26 7.45 0.15
N GLY A 169 9.94 7.64 0.16
CA GLY A 169 9.14 7.55 -1.05
C GLY A 169 7.64 7.67 -0.79
N VAL A 170 6.89 7.53 -1.87
CA VAL A 170 5.43 7.55 -1.89
C VAL A 170 4.92 6.48 -2.85
N ILE A 171 3.81 5.84 -2.50
CA ILE A 171 3.03 5.02 -3.43
C ILE A 171 1.83 5.85 -3.85
N ILE A 172 1.62 6.00 -5.16
CA ILE A 172 0.52 6.78 -5.73
C ILE A 172 -0.40 5.86 -6.51
N GLN A 173 -1.70 6.03 -6.33
CA GLN A 173 -2.75 5.29 -7.00
C GLN A 173 -3.86 6.27 -7.41
N GLY A 174 -4.52 6.01 -8.53
CA GLY A 174 -5.63 6.84 -9.00
C GLY A 174 -6.97 6.45 -8.38
N SER A 175 -8.07 6.85 -9.00
CA SER A 175 -9.42 6.41 -8.61
C SER A 175 -9.61 4.89 -8.81
N PRO A 176 -10.56 4.26 -8.11
CA PRO A 176 -10.77 2.80 -8.17
C PRO A 176 -11.56 2.32 -9.38
N PHE A 177 -11.90 3.20 -10.32
CA PHE A 177 -12.75 2.89 -11.47
C PHE A 177 -11.93 2.67 -12.74
N ASP A 178 -12.44 1.81 -13.62
CA ASP A 178 -11.92 1.69 -14.98
C ASP A 178 -12.04 3.05 -15.70
N ASP A 179 -10.99 3.42 -16.43
CA ASP A 179 -10.85 4.73 -17.09
C ASP A 179 -11.07 5.93 -16.15
N GLY A 180 -10.78 5.74 -14.86
CA GLY A 180 -10.98 6.74 -13.84
C GLY A 180 -9.90 7.83 -13.81
N ALA A 181 -10.11 8.86 -12.98
CA ALA A 181 -9.18 9.96 -12.80
C ALA A 181 -7.90 9.51 -12.07
N PHE A 182 -6.72 9.94 -12.55
CA PHE A 182 -5.45 9.67 -11.88
C PHE A 182 -4.39 10.73 -12.19
N VAL A 183 -3.47 10.92 -11.25
CA VAL A 183 -2.33 11.83 -11.40
C VAL A 183 -1.22 11.17 -12.24
N THR A 184 -0.74 11.87 -13.26
CA THR A 184 0.37 11.42 -14.13
C THR A 184 1.67 12.13 -13.82
N ALA A 185 1.61 13.33 -13.23
CA ALA A 185 2.79 13.99 -12.69
C ALA A 185 2.49 14.77 -11.41
N CYS A 186 3.43 14.78 -10.47
CA CYS A 186 3.36 15.57 -9.25
C CYS A 186 4.74 15.98 -8.75
N LYS A 187 4.77 16.95 -7.84
CA LYS A 187 5.94 17.25 -7.00
C LYS A 187 5.57 17.04 -5.53
N ILE A 188 6.59 16.75 -4.72
CA ILE A 188 6.42 16.48 -3.29
C ILE A 188 7.08 17.61 -2.51
N GLY A 189 6.25 18.36 -1.81
CA GLY A 189 6.68 19.36 -0.83
C GLY A 189 6.77 18.74 0.57
N TYR A 190 7.66 19.24 1.41
CA TYR A 190 7.77 18.78 2.79
C TYR A 190 8.21 19.89 3.74
N ARG A 191 7.92 19.69 5.03
CA ARG A 191 8.38 20.55 6.13
C ARG A 191 8.79 19.68 7.32
N ALA A 192 9.93 19.99 7.92
CA ALA A 192 10.39 19.40 9.17
C ALA A 192 9.78 20.07 10.42
N SER A 193 8.78 20.93 10.23
CA SER A 193 8.06 21.61 11.31
C SER A 193 6.60 21.83 10.91
N THR A 194 5.70 21.63 11.87
CA THR A 194 4.27 21.92 11.73
C THR A 194 3.93 23.40 11.82
N SER A 195 4.91 24.28 12.08
CA SER A 195 4.69 25.72 12.11
C SER A 195 4.08 26.19 10.78
N PRO A 196 2.97 26.94 10.79
CA PRO A 196 2.37 27.44 9.55
C PRO A 196 3.26 28.46 8.81
N THR A 197 4.31 28.97 9.46
CA THR A 197 5.27 29.92 8.88
C THR A 197 6.49 29.25 8.26
N SER A 198 6.64 27.92 8.37
CA SER A 198 7.76 27.22 7.73
C SER A 198 7.48 27.06 6.24
N ASP A 199 8.46 27.46 5.42
CA ASP A 199 8.38 27.30 3.98
C ASP A 199 8.48 25.82 3.58
N TYR A 200 7.79 25.46 2.51
CA TYR A 200 7.93 24.13 1.91
C TYR A 200 9.28 24.00 1.23
N GLN A 201 9.99 22.94 1.59
CA GLN A 201 11.07 22.38 0.78
C GLN A 201 10.47 21.39 -0.22
N TYR A 202 11.22 21.04 -1.26
CA TYR A 202 10.78 20.06 -2.26
C TYR A 202 11.81 18.94 -2.37
N VAL A 203 11.31 17.73 -2.62
CA VAL A 203 12.19 16.61 -2.98
C VAL A 203 12.89 16.99 -4.27
N ASN A 204 14.21 16.98 -4.27
CA ASN A 204 15.00 17.31 -5.45
C ASN A 204 15.44 16.06 -6.19
N ALA A 205 15.55 16.16 -7.50
CA ALA A 205 16.22 15.17 -8.33
C ALA A 205 17.74 15.23 -8.09
N ALA A 206 18.48 14.24 -8.58
CA ALA A 206 19.93 14.15 -8.39
C ALA A 206 20.72 15.36 -8.94
N ASN A 207 20.11 16.18 -9.79
CA ASN A 207 20.69 17.41 -10.33
C ASN A 207 20.40 18.66 -9.46
N GLY A 208 19.72 18.52 -8.32
CA GLY A 208 19.39 19.61 -7.40
C GLY A 208 18.11 20.38 -7.73
N GLU A 209 17.44 20.09 -8.84
CA GLU A 209 16.17 20.72 -9.20
C GLU A 209 14.98 19.99 -8.56
N PRO A 210 13.85 20.66 -8.31
CA PRO A 210 12.64 20.01 -7.80
C PRO A 210 12.26 18.80 -8.63
N MET A 211 12.16 17.65 -7.98
CA MET A 211 11.82 16.39 -8.63
C MET A 211 10.36 16.44 -9.09
N MET A 212 10.18 16.22 -10.39
CA MET A 212 8.88 15.94 -10.97
C MET A 212 8.74 14.44 -11.13
N PHE A 213 7.86 13.84 -10.35
CA PHE A 213 7.51 12.45 -10.52
C PHE A 213 6.58 12.33 -11.72
N GLN A 214 6.90 11.45 -12.65
CA GLN A 214 6.09 11.15 -13.83
C GLN A 214 5.76 9.67 -13.86
N SER A 215 4.47 9.36 -13.88
CA SER A 215 3.98 8.00 -14.00
C SER A 215 3.73 7.65 -15.47
N GLN A 216 4.17 6.47 -15.87
CA GLN A 216 3.87 5.90 -17.19
C GLN A 216 2.61 5.02 -17.17
N THR A 217 1.94 4.90 -16.01
CA THR A 217 0.71 4.10 -15.92
C THR A 217 -0.39 4.70 -16.79
N THR A 218 -1.17 3.83 -17.43
CA THR A 218 -2.43 4.18 -18.08
C THR A 218 -3.64 3.60 -17.32
N ASP A 219 -3.40 2.93 -16.19
CA ASP A 219 -4.44 2.33 -15.35
C ASP A 219 -4.55 3.12 -14.04
N ALA A 220 -5.74 3.69 -13.80
CA ALA A 220 -6.07 4.43 -12.59
C ALA A 220 -6.00 3.55 -11.32
N LYS A 221 -6.20 2.24 -11.44
CA LYS A 221 -6.18 1.32 -10.31
C LYS A 221 -4.77 0.88 -9.93
N ALA A 222 -3.80 1.03 -10.82
CA ALA A 222 -2.43 0.63 -10.56
C ALA A 222 -1.78 1.52 -9.49
N ALA A 223 -1.16 0.87 -8.51
CA ALA A 223 -0.31 1.55 -7.54
C ALA A 223 1.11 1.67 -8.10
N VAL A 224 1.65 2.89 -8.09
CA VAL A 224 2.98 3.22 -8.61
C VAL A 224 3.83 3.71 -7.46
N THR A 225 4.88 2.96 -7.15
CA THR A 225 5.86 3.33 -6.14
C THR A 225 6.89 4.29 -6.71
N VAL A 226 7.15 5.34 -5.96
CA VAL A 226 8.03 6.43 -6.31
C VAL A 226 9.03 6.61 -5.18
N ALA A 227 10.27 6.17 -5.41
CA ALA A 227 11.36 6.34 -4.47
C ALA A 227 11.97 7.75 -4.57
N PHE A 228 12.30 8.34 -3.42
CA PHE A 228 13.02 9.60 -3.37
C PHE A 228 14.52 9.35 -3.58
N PRO A 229 15.24 10.23 -4.28
CA PRO A 229 16.69 10.09 -4.48
C PRO A 229 17.47 10.14 -3.16
N GLU A 230 16.98 10.94 -2.21
CA GLU A 230 17.51 11.06 -0.87
C GLU A 230 16.37 10.92 0.15
N THR A 231 16.71 10.39 1.34
CA THR A 231 15.77 10.33 2.46
C THR A 231 15.56 11.74 3.00
N ILE A 232 14.30 12.13 3.16
CA ILE A 232 13.94 13.44 3.73
C ILE A 232 13.46 13.26 5.16
N GLU A 233 13.76 14.24 6.01
CA GLU A 233 13.20 14.30 7.36
C GLU A 233 12.02 15.28 7.37
N ALA A 234 10.83 14.78 7.69
CA ALA A 234 9.61 15.56 7.56
C ALA A 234 8.59 15.25 8.68
N THR A 235 7.89 16.29 9.11
CA THR A 235 6.67 16.18 9.92
C THR A 235 5.42 16.41 9.06
N VAL A 236 5.58 17.07 7.92
CA VAL A 236 4.50 17.34 6.98
C VAL A 236 4.95 16.99 5.58
N ILE A 237 4.15 16.19 4.87
CA ILE A 237 4.35 15.87 3.45
C ILE A 237 3.15 16.38 2.65
N ARG A 238 3.42 17.05 1.54
CA ARG A 238 2.43 17.58 0.60
C ARG A 238 2.66 17.01 -0.80
N ILE A 239 1.58 16.53 -1.41
CA ILE A 239 1.55 16.14 -2.82
C ILE A 239 0.86 17.26 -3.60
N GLU A 240 1.55 17.76 -4.64
CA GLU A 240 1.02 18.78 -5.55
C GLU A 240 0.91 18.18 -6.96
N PRO A 241 -0.31 17.81 -7.42
CA PRO A 241 -0.53 17.33 -8.77
C PRO A 241 -0.18 18.41 -9.82
N LEU A 242 0.57 17.99 -10.84
CA LEU A 242 1.03 18.84 -11.94
C LEU A 242 0.38 18.44 -13.27
N ALA A 243 0.13 17.15 -13.47
CA ALA A 243 -0.57 16.61 -14.63
C ALA A 243 -1.43 15.40 -14.24
N TRP A 244 -2.47 15.13 -15.02
CA TRP A 244 -3.44 14.08 -14.72
C TRP A 244 -4.13 13.58 -16.00
N HIS A 245 -4.74 12.41 -15.89
CA HIS A 245 -5.67 11.85 -16.86
C HIS A 245 -7.10 12.10 -16.38
N ILE A 246 -7.94 12.72 -17.22
CA ILE A 246 -9.32 13.17 -16.93
C ILE A 246 -9.42 14.24 -15.82
N GLY A 247 -8.87 13.97 -14.65
CA GLY A 247 -8.85 14.86 -13.49
C GLY A 247 -7.90 14.35 -12.41
N VAL A 248 -7.76 15.12 -11.32
CA VAL A 248 -6.99 14.69 -10.15
C VAL A 248 -7.82 13.67 -9.37
N GLY A 249 -7.48 12.40 -9.48
CA GLY A 249 -7.91 11.35 -8.56
C GLY A 249 -6.68 10.79 -7.86
N LEU A 250 -6.69 10.77 -6.53
CA LEU A 250 -5.52 10.34 -5.76
C LEU A 250 -5.91 9.45 -4.57
N ARG A 251 -5.15 8.37 -4.45
CA ARG A 251 -4.91 7.56 -3.27
C ARG A 251 -3.40 7.41 -3.09
N PHE A 252 -2.89 7.38 -1.87
CA PHE A 252 -1.46 7.26 -1.64
C PHE A 252 -1.10 6.66 -0.29
N GLU A 253 0.15 6.20 -0.20
CA GLU A 253 0.83 5.79 1.03
C GLU A 253 2.22 6.43 1.06
N LEU A 254 2.72 6.77 2.25
CA LEU A 254 4.08 7.26 2.44
C LEU A 254 4.96 6.09 2.90
N LEU A 255 6.17 6.02 2.35
CA LEU A 255 7.16 5.01 2.72
C LEU A 255 8.27 5.67 3.53
N GLY A 256 8.64 5.04 4.65
CA GLY A 256 9.65 5.61 5.53
C GLY A 256 9.83 4.85 6.83
N CYS A 257 10.36 5.55 7.83
CA CYS A 257 10.61 5.07 9.17
C CYS A 257 10.34 6.19 10.17
N TYR A 258 9.72 5.87 11.31
CA TYR A 258 9.69 6.75 12.47
C TYR A 258 11.02 6.66 13.21
N ASN A 259 11.53 7.81 13.67
CA ASN A 259 12.78 7.92 14.43
C ASN A 259 12.57 7.63 15.92
#